data_AF-A0A943SB71-F1
#
_entry.id   AF-A0A943SB71-F1
#
_cell.length_a   1.000
_cell.length_b   1.000
_cell.length_c   1.000
_cell.angle_alpha   90.00
_cell.angle_beta   90.00
_cell.angle_gamma   90.00
#
_symmetry.space_group_name_H-M   'P 1'
#
loop_
_entity.id
_entity.type
_entity.pdbx_description
1 polymer ?
#
loop_
_entity_poly.entity_id
_entity_poly.type
_entity_poly.pdbx_seq_one_letter_code
_entity_poly.pdbx_strand_id
1 'polypeptide(L)' 'MGKTNIDMWYGDKPEQVTGLDIYFNDLCGFYSGNLRIFGKIVGDYYADSVQDIEKAFPHLAKEIENCLN' A
#
# COMPACT_ATOMS: atom_id res chain seq x y z
N MET A 1 12.02 1.00 -13.22
CA MET A 1 11.72 1.00 -11.78
C MET A 1 10.23 1.23 -11.66
N GLY A 2 9.50 0.29 -11.06
CA GLY A 2 8.05 0.37 -10.94
C GLY A 2 7.63 1.56 -10.08
N LYS A 3 6.35 1.95 -10.19
CA LYS A 3 5.81 3.13 -9.50
C LYS A 3 4.61 2.72 -8.65
N THR A 4 4.59 3.19 -7.41
CA THR A 4 3.39 3.16 -6.58
C THR A 4 2.57 4.42 -6.86
N ASN A 5 1.33 4.26 -7.27
CA ASN A 5 0.36 5.34 -7.36
C ASN A 5 -0.50 5.31 -6.11
N ILE A 6 -0.47 6.39 -5.34
CA ILE A 6 -1.19 6.54 -4.07
C ILE A 6 -2.27 7.60 -4.26
N ASP A 7 -3.50 7.29 -3.87
CA ASP A 7 -4.60 8.24 -3.78
C ASP A 7 -5.04 8.38 -2.32
N MET A 8 -4.69 9.50 -1.68
CA MET A 8 -5.07 9.81 -0.31
C MET A 8 -6.34 10.64 -0.27
N TRP A 9 -7.20 10.38 0.70
CA TRP A 9 -8.44 11.11 0.92
C TRP A 9 -8.32 12.02 2.16
N TYR A 10 -9.28 12.94 2.31
CA TYR A 10 -9.46 13.79 3.51
C TYR A 10 -8.26 14.67 3.94
N GLY A 11 -7.22 14.79 3.10
CA GLY A 11 -5.99 15.51 3.44
C GLY A 11 -5.01 14.71 4.31
N ASP A 12 -5.26 13.42 4.49
CA ASP A 12 -4.34 12.49 5.14
C ASP A 12 -3.07 12.31 4.28
N LYS A 13 -1.96 11.94 4.93
CA LYS A 13 -0.66 11.75 4.27
C LYS A 13 -0.18 10.30 4.35
N PRO A 14 0.58 9.80 3.35
CA PRO A 14 1.09 8.43 3.35
C PRO A 14 1.89 8.06 4.60
N GLU A 15 2.61 9.02 5.20
CA GLU A 15 3.43 8.78 6.40
C GLU A 15 2.58 8.52 7.66
N GLN A 16 1.28 8.84 7.62
CA GLN A 16 0.35 8.60 8.72
C GLN A 16 -0.28 7.21 8.67
N VAL A 17 -0.17 6.51 7.54
CA VAL A 17 -0.76 5.17 7.33
C VAL A 17 -0.20 4.21 8.37
N THR A 18 -1.10 3.48 9.03
CA THR A 18 -0.79 2.50 10.09
C THR A 18 -1.07 1.07 9.67
N GLY A 19 -1.44 0.85 8.40
CA GLY A 19 -1.74 -0.47 7.86
C GLY A 19 -2.28 -0.36 6.44
N LEU A 20 -2.16 -1.45 5.68
CA LEU A 20 -2.69 -1.54 4.33
C LEU A 20 -3.15 -2.96 4.02
N ASP A 21 -4.12 -3.05 3.11
CA ASP A 21 -4.48 -4.33 2.48
C ASP A 21 -3.58 -4.53 1.25
N ILE A 22 -3.24 -5.77 0.88
CA ILE A 22 -2.48 -6.07 -0.34
C ILE A 22 -3.24 -7.12 -1.16
N TYR A 23 -3.61 -6.77 -2.39
CA TYR A 23 -4.28 -7.65 -3.33
C TYR A 23 -3.52 -7.71 -4.65
N PHE A 24 -3.25 -8.91 -5.15
CA PHE A 24 -2.68 -9.10 -6.49
C PHE A 24 -3.79 -9.26 -7.53
N ASN A 25 -3.76 -8.44 -8.58
CA ASN A 25 -4.62 -8.56 -9.75
C ASN A 25 -3.90 -9.40 -10.81
N ASP A 26 -4.38 -10.63 -11.02
CA ASP A 26 -3.81 -11.61 -11.96
C ASP A 26 -4.07 -11.27 -13.43
N LEU A 27 -5.15 -10.54 -13.73
CA LEU A 27 -5.47 -10.10 -15.09
C LEU A 27 -4.56 -8.99 -15.60
N CYS A 28 -4.18 -8.06 -14.73
CA CYS A 28 -3.42 -6.86 -15.08
C CYS A 28 -1.96 -6.87 -14.57
N GLY A 29 -1.61 -7.80 -13.69
CA GLY A 29 -0.24 -7.99 -13.20
C GLY A 29 0.24 -6.89 -12.24
N PHE A 30 -0.65 -6.32 -11.42
CA PHE A 30 -0.30 -5.30 -10.43
C PHE A 30 -0.89 -5.62 -9.04
N TYR A 31 -0.33 -4.98 -8.02
CA TYR A 31 -0.86 -4.97 -6.67
C TYR A 31 -1.73 -3.74 -6.44
N SER A 32 -2.74 -3.89 -5.59
CA SER A 32 -3.58 -2.77 -5.15
C SER A 32 -4.06 -3.00 -3.72
N GLY A 33 -4.56 -1.96 -3.06
CA GLY A 33 -5.14 -2.10 -1.74
C GLY A 33 -5.56 -0.81 -1.10
N ASN A 34 -6.26 -0.93 0.04
CA ASN A 34 -6.69 0.21 0.83
C ASN A 34 -5.61 0.61 1.82
N LEU A 35 -5.48 1.91 2.06
CA LEU A 35 -4.63 2.50 3.10
C LEU A 35 -5.46 2.81 4.33
N ARG A 36 -4.93 2.48 5.51
CA ARG A 36 -5.64 2.60 6.78
C ARG A 36 -4.88 3.45 7.79
N ILE A 37 -5.61 4.31 8.50
CA ILE A 37 -5.14 4.99 9.72
C ILE A 37 -6.03 4.55 10.87
N PHE A 38 -5.44 3.86 11.85
CA PHE A 38 -6.16 3.28 13.00
C PHE A 38 -7.41 2.48 12.58
N GLY A 39 -7.28 1.69 11.51
CA GLY A 39 -8.32 0.82 10.96
C GLY A 39 -9.32 1.50 10.00
N LYS A 40 -9.36 2.84 9.94
CA LYS A 40 -10.21 3.58 9.00
C LYS A 40 -9.54 3.65 7.63
N ILE A 41 -10.29 3.40 6.56
CA ILE A 41 -9.81 3.56 5.19
C ILE A 41 -9.68 5.06 4.88
N VAL A 42 -8.51 5.46 4.41
CA VAL A 42 -8.15 6.86 4.13
C VAL A 42 -7.59 7.07 2.72
N GLY A 43 -7.62 6.03 1.88
CA GLY A 43 -7.07 6.07 0.54
C GLY A 43 -6.89 4.68 -0.05
N ASP A 44 -6.41 4.63 -1.27
CA ASP A 44 -6.01 3.41 -1.96
C ASP A 44 -4.69 3.59 -2.73
N TYR A 45 -4.17 2.48 -3.25
CA TYR A 45 -2.97 2.50 -4.06
C TYR A 45 -2.95 1.39 -5.12
N TYR A 46 -2.08 1.57 -6.11
CA TYR A 46 -1.68 0.56 -7.08
C TYR A 46 -0.15 0.52 -7.19
N ALA A 47 0.45 -0.66 -7.28
CA ALA A 47 1.91 -0.83 -7.38
C ALA A 47 2.28 -1.99 -8.30
N ASP A 48 3.39 -1.87 -9.03
CA ASP A 48 3.88 -2.92 -9.93
C ASP A 48 4.50 -4.12 -9.19
N SER A 49 4.98 -3.90 -7.95
CA SER A 49 5.65 -4.91 -7.15
C SER A 49 5.49 -4.66 -5.66
N VAL A 50 5.65 -5.70 -4.84
CA VAL A 50 5.61 -5.54 -3.38
C VAL A 50 6.79 -4.71 -2.87
N GLN A 51 7.95 -4.79 -3.52
CA GLN A 51 9.11 -3.95 -3.21
C GLN A 51 8.83 -2.46 -3.43
N ASP A 52 7.92 -2.11 -4.35
CA ASP A 52 7.51 -0.72 -4.55
C ASP A 52 6.49 -0.27 -3.49
N ILE A 53 5.71 -1.20 -2.91
CA ILE A 53 4.89 -0.95 -1.73
C ILE A 53 5.79 -0.69 -0.51
N GLU A 54 6.80 -1.52 -0.27
CA GLU A 54 7.75 -1.37 0.84
C GLU A 54 8.50 -0.03 0.78
N LYS A 55 8.92 0.42 -0.41
CA LYS A 55 9.55 1.73 -0.59
C LYS A 55 8.58 2.89 -0.36
N ALA A 56 7.31 2.72 -0.70
CA ALA A 56 6.28 3.74 -0.50
C ALA A 56 5.88 3.87 0.97
N PHE A 57 5.89 2.77 1.72
CA PHE A 57 5.54 2.71 3.14
C PHE A 57 6.65 2.05 3.96
N PRO A 58 7.85 2.67 4.04
CA PRO A 58 9.02 2.06 4.68
C PRO A 58 8.81 1.80 6.18
N HIS A 59 7.96 2.58 6.83
CA HIS A 59 7.58 2.38 8.24
C HIS A 59 6.71 1.14 8.47
N LEU A 60 6.16 0.54 7.41
CA LEU A 60 5.34 -0.67 7.45
C LEU A 60 6.03 -1.88 6.79
N ALA A 61 7.31 -1.77 6.39
CA ALA A 61 8.01 -2.81 5.64
C ALA A 61 7.94 -4.21 6.29
N LYS A 62 8.11 -4.27 7.62
CA LYS A 62 8.01 -5.54 8.37
C LYS A 62 6.60 -6.15 8.33
N GLU A 63 5.56 -5.32 8.35
CA GLU A 63 4.18 -5.77 8.30
C GLU A 63 3.83 -6.28 6.89
N ILE A 64 4.31 -5.58 5.85
CA ILE A 64 4.19 -5.99 4.46
C ILE A 64 4.87 -7.35 4.23
N GLU A 65 6.10 -7.54 4.73
CA GLU A 65 6.83 -8.80 4.64
C GLU A 65 6.07 -9.96 5.31
N ASN A 66 5.44 -9.71 6.46
CA ASN A 66 4.62 -10.71 7.15
C ASN A 66 3.35 -11.10 6.37
N CYS A 67 2.79 -10.20 5.54
CA CYS A 67 1.62 -10.51 4.72
C CYS A 67 1.92 -11.43 3.53
N LEU A 68 3.20 -11.63 3.19
CA LEU A 68 3.63 -12.45 2.05
C LEU A 68 4.08 -13.87 2.45
N ASN A 69 4.21 -14.15 3.74
CA ASN A 69 4.67 -15.43 4.30
C ASN A 69 3.53 -16.19 4.98
#